data_AF-A0A4Z2D9S3-F1
#
_entry.id   AF-A0A4Z2D9S3-F1
#
_cell.length_a   1.000
_cell.length_b   1.000
_cell.length_c   1.000
_cell.angle_alpha   90.00
_cell.angle_beta   90.00
_cell.angle_gamma   90.00
#
_symmetry.space_group_name_H-M   'P 1'
#
loop_
_entity.id
_entity.type
_entity.pdbx_description
1 polymer ?
#
loop_
_entity_poly.entity_id
_entity_poly.type
_entity_poly.pdbx_seq_one_letter_code
_entity_poly.pdbx_strand_id
1 'polypeptide(L)'
;MSLNLALSLKNGKKKRKVIYHSISLKTFPPHCLDFVDVNLTDDEIERIISNFDEISMYLGQYPIDSYRDWISLSNFITGCTLTRLIPHCGRLYSCPHFLSEPSNTQKRLALKNSDTAVCSSNKNPEDLLPSLSIIPGTEVRFTSVPTKPVYPSHSSPTEITAHCMDQTYTLCATLDLILSTVPPEKTTAVDSNLEPTRELLGEFQFAFLNLLLNHSIEGWEQWRRIFQLLANCEKAIVDYPNLYIDFITVIYHQLNNASKPELPNDNSTVELLDIFFSESSSSSTQCKLTERGFLPTMLERLFKNIHSVCISDTISTNNTYPNETNDILKDLFKRAEGFAHSIKRRFKWNVISSSHLSQRCTSDINEIPFEEFDWDGDEAPVVVQL
;
A
#
# COMPACT_ATOMS: atom_id res chain seq x y z
N MET A 1 14.35 16.25 -9.75
CA MET A 1 13.43 15.76 -10.80
C MET A 1 12.03 16.07 -10.33
N SER A 2 11.41 17.15 -10.81
CA SER A 2 10.13 17.63 -10.30
C SER A 2 8.99 16.86 -10.99
N LEU A 3 8.22 16.07 -10.23
CA LEU A 3 7.00 15.42 -10.71
C LEU A 3 5.86 16.44 -10.70
N ASN A 4 5.32 16.77 -11.87
CA ASN A 4 4.13 17.62 -12.01
C ASN A 4 2.91 16.74 -12.31
N LEU A 5 1.86 16.90 -11.52
CA LEU A 5 0.63 16.15 -11.61
C LEU A 5 -0.41 16.95 -12.39
N ALA A 6 -0.94 16.40 -13.49
CA ALA A 6 -2.11 16.96 -14.16
C ALA A 6 -3.36 16.20 -13.70
N LEU A 7 -4.15 16.81 -12.82
CA LEU A 7 -5.46 16.29 -12.39
C LEU A 7 -6.56 16.82 -13.31
N SER A 8 -7.29 15.92 -13.98
CA SER A 8 -8.51 16.28 -14.71
C SER A 8 -9.72 15.76 -13.94
N LEU A 9 -10.25 16.58 -13.03
CA LEU A 9 -11.52 16.33 -12.35
C LEU A 9 -12.67 16.87 -13.20
N LYS A 10 -13.44 15.98 -13.86
CA LYS A 10 -14.67 16.37 -14.57
C LYS A 10 -15.88 15.92 -13.75
N ASN A 11 -16.51 16.86 -13.04
CA ASN A 11 -17.70 16.61 -12.23
C ASN A 11 -18.86 16.07 -13.09
N GLY A 12 -19.30 14.86 -12.77
CA GLY A 12 -20.46 14.18 -13.35
C GLY A 12 -20.13 12.76 -13.78
N LYS A 13 -20.47 11.76 -12.95
CA LYS A 13 -20.43 10.30 -13.22
C LYS A 13 -19.32 9.85 -14.19
N LYS A 14 -18.08 10.33 -14.01
CA LYS A 14 -16.95 10.09 -14.92
C LYS A 14 -15.74 9.60 -14.13
N LYS A 15 -15.08 8.57 -14.68
CA LYS A 15 -13.85 7.96 -14.16
C LYS A 15 -12.76 9.04 -13.99
N ARG A 16 -12.02 8.99 -12.88
CA ARG A 16 -10.85 9.86 -12.69
C ARG A 16 -9.67 9.29 -13.47
N LYS A 17 -8.85 10.21 -14.01
CA LYS A 17 -7.64 9.89 -14.76
C LYS A 17 -6.50 10.75 -14.26
N VAL A 18 -5.35 10.13 -14.02
CA VAL A 18 -4.12 10.82 -13.60
C VAL A 18 -2.98 10.39 -14.51
N ILE A 19 -2.11 11.36 -14.82
CA ILE A 19 -0.91 11.17 -15.63
C ILE A 19 0.26 11.71 -14.79
N TYR A 20 1.27 10.87 -14.59
CA TYR A 20 2.52 11.25 -13.95
C TYR A 20 3.52 11.71 -15.01
N HIS A 21 4.06 12.92 -14.87
CA HIS A 21 5.08 13.44 -15.79
C HIS A 21 6.05 14.36 -15.05
N SER A 22 7.26 14.54 -15.58
CA SER A 22 8.19 15.55 -15.07
C SER A 22 7.79 16.95 -15.57
N ILE A 23 7.73 17.13 -16.90
CA ILE A 23 7.28 18.35 -17.59
C ILE A 23 6.67 17.95 -18.95
N SER A 24 5.38 18.20 -19.19
CA SER A 24 4.78 18.02 -20.53
C SER A 24 3.75 19.10 -20.85
N LEU A 25 3.72 19.54 -22.10
CA LEU A 25 2.62 20.33 -22.64
C LEU A 25 1.54 19.40 -23.18
N LYS A 26 0.30 19.66 -22.82
CA LYS A 26 -0.85 18.82 -23.17
C LYS A 26 -1.81 19.56 -24.07
N THR A 27 -2.27 18.88 -25.11
CA THR A 27 -3.35 19.36 -25.98
C THR A 27 -4.59 18.49 -25.82
N PHE A 28 -5.77 19.08 -26.07
CA PHE A 28 -7.05 18.38 -26.04
C PHE A 28 -7.63 18.29 -27.47
N PRO A 29 -7.25 17.25 -28.25
CA PRO A 29 -7.83 17.04 -29.57
C PRO A 29 -9.31 16.59 -29.47
N PRO A 30 -10.22 17.22 -30.24
CA PRO A 30 -11.66 16.95 -30.13
C PRO A 30 -12.06 15.51 -30.51
N HIS A 31 -11.25 14.82 -31.32
CA HIS A 31 -11.50 13.45 -31.76
C HIS A 31 -11.12 12.38 -30.73
N CYS A 32 -10.21 12.69 -29.80
CA CYS A 32 -9.74 11.75 -28.77
C CYS A 32 -10.49 11.92 -27.45
N LEU A 33 -11.12 13.10 -27.23
CA LEU A 33 -11.77 13.48 -25.97
C LEU A 33 -10.88 13.24 -24.73
N ASP A 34 -9.55 13.33 -24.91
CA ASP A 34 -8.56 13.12 -23.88
C ASP A 34 -7.35 14.04 -24.10
N PHE A 35 -6.55 14.24 -23.05
CA PHE A 35 -5.30 14.98 -23.16
C PHE A 35 -4.21 14.08 -23.78
N VAL A 36 -3.44 14.68 -24.69
CA VAL A 36 -2.30 14.04 -25.36
C VAL A 36 -1.05 14.85 -25.07
N ASP A 37 0.02 14.17 -24.67
CA ASP A 37 1.34 14.77 -24.49
C ASP A 37 1.88 15.19 -25.86
N VAL A 38 2.33 16.44 -25.98
CA VAL A 38 2.92 16.98 -27.19
C VAL A 38 4.42 17.10 -26.99
N ASN A 39 5.18 16.42 -27.86
CA ASN A 39 6.61 16.64 -27.97
C ASN A 39 6.81 17.96 -28.73
N LEU A 40 7.21 19.00 -28.00
CA LEU A 40 7.52 20.29 -28.58
C LEU A 40 8.90 20.27 -29.24
N THR A 41 9.02 20.97 -30.35
CA THR A 41 10.31 21.30 -30.96
C THR A 41 10.99 22.44 -30.19
N ASP A 42 12.31 22.55 -30.28
CA ASP A 42 13.08 23.61 -29.59
C ASP A 42 12.58 25.02 -29.96
N ASP A 43 12.25 25.24 -31.25
CA ASP A 43 11.68 26.50 -31.74
C ASP A 43 10.32 26.84 -31.09
N GLU A 44 9.48 25.83 -30.84
CA GLU A 44 8.18 26.02 -30.18
C GLU A 44 8.35 26.33 -28.70
N ILE A 45 9.33 25.70 -28.05
CA ILE A 45 9.68 25.97 -26.65
C ILE A 45 10.16 27.42 -26.52
N GLU A 46 11.07 27.86 -27.39
CA GLU A 46 11.56 29.25 -27.38
C GLU A 46 10.43 30.25 -27.62
N ARG A 47 9.52 29.96 -28.55
CA ARG A 47 8.34 30.80 -28.79
C ARG A 47 7.46 30.92 -27.54
N ILE A 48 7.21 29.81 -26.83
CA ILE A 48 6.42 29.79 -25.59
C ILE A 48 7.12 30.59 -24.48
N ILE A 49 8.44 30.42 -24.32
CA ILE A 49 9.23 31.15 -23.33
C ILE A 49 9.23 32.65 -23.64
N SER A 50 9.39 33.04 -24.92
CA SER A 50 9.39 34.43 -25.33
C SER A 50 8.04 35.14 -25.11
N ASN A 51 6.94 34.38 -25.15
CA ASN A 51 5.59 34.89 -24.88
C ASN A 51 5.06 34.50 -23.49
N PHE A 52 5.95 34.23 -22.53
CA PHE A 52 5.54 33.74 -21.22
C PHE A 52 4.62 34.71 -20.47
N ASP A 53 4.82 36.03 -20.61
CA ASP A 53 4.02 37.03 -19.90
C ASP A 53 2.53 36.94 -20.26
N GLU A 54 2.19 36.84 -21.55
CA GLU A 54 0.80 36.67 -21.99
C GLU A 54 0.24 35.30 -21.58
N ILE A 55 1.04 34.25 -21.70
CA ILE A 55 0.63 32.88 -21.35
C ILE A 55 0.36 32.76 -19.85
N SER A 56 1.19 33.42 -19.02
CA SER A 56 1.11 33.36 -17.55
C SER A 56 -0.24 33.86 -17.02
N MET A 57 -0.89 34.80 -17.72
CA MET A 57 -2.23 35.29 -17.37
C MET A 57 -3.31 34.21 -17.40
N TYR A 58 -3.09 33.13 -18.15
CA TYR A 58 -4.02 32.02 -18.32
C TYR A 58 -3.59 30.75 -17.57
N LEU A 59 -2.44 30.77 -16.88
CA LEU A 59 -1.94 29.64 -16.11
C LEU A 59 -2.32 29.75 -14.63
N GLY A 60 -2.68 28.62 -14.02
CA GLY A 60 -2.81 28.53 -12.58
C GLY A 60 -1.42 28.46 -11.93
N GLN A 61 -1.19 29.29 -10.91
CA GLN A 61 0.05 29.23 -10.14
C GLN A 61 0.11 27.92 -9.35
N TYR A 62 1.25 27.22 -9.42
CA TYR A 62 1.47 26.04 -8.58
C TYR A 62 1.55 26.46 -7.09
N PRO A 63 0.79 25.83 -6.19
CA PRO A 63 0.79 26.18 -4.77
C PRO A 63 2.10 25.76 -4.11
N ILE A 64 3.03 26.71 -3.98
CA ILE A 64 4.37 26.45 -3.43
C ILE A 64 4.33 26.01 -1.97
N ASP A 65 3.29 26.39 -1.23
CA ASP A 65 3.09 26.01 0.18
C ASP A 65 2.93 24.49 0.34
N SER A 66 2.30 23.83 -0.63
CA SER A 66 2.07 22.37 -0.64
C SER A 66 3.26 21.59 -1.21
N TYR A 67 4.30 22.25 -1.71
CA TYR A 67 5.44 21.59 -2.36
C TYR A 67 6.21 20.67 -1.40
N ARG A 68 6.37 21.09 -0.14
CA ARG A 68 7.06 20.28 0.87
C ARG A 68 6.30 19.00 1.20
N ASP A 69 4.98 19.10 1.32
CA ASP A 69 4.11 17.94 1.52
C ASP A 69 4.22 16.99 0.31
N TRP A 70 4.17 17.53 -0.92
CA TRP A 70 4.32 16.73 -2.14
C TRP A 70 5.63 15.97 -2.19
N ILE A 71 6.76 16.62 -1.85
CA ILE A 71 8.06 15.94 -1.77
C ILE A 71 8.00 14.81 -0.73
N SER A 72 7.45 15.06 0.45
CA SER A 72 7.38 14.05 1.51
C SER A 72 6.52 12.82 1.14
N LEU A 73 5.57 12.98 0.22
CA LEU A 73 4.70 11.90 -0.27
C LEU A 73 5.28 11.16 -1.48
N SER A 74 6.31 11.71 -2.14
CA SER A 74 6.81 11.20 -3.43
C SER A 74 8.34 11.05 -3.49
N ASN A 75 9.06 11.22 -2.39
CA ASN A 75 10.53 11.23 -2.35
C ASN A 75 11.19 9.89 -2.73
N PHE A 76 10.47 8.76 -2.67
CA PHE A 76 10.96 7.46 -3.13
C PHE A 76 10.47 7.09 -4.53
N ILE A 77 9.59 7.89 -5.15
CA ILE A 77 9.10 7.63 -6.51
C ILE A 77 10.15 8.09 -7.51
N THR A 78 10.87 7.14 -8.10
CA THR A 78 11.90 7.41 -9.11
C THR A 78 11.36 7.22 -10.53
N GLY A 79 12.13 7.63 -11.54
CA GLY A 79 11.81 7.29 -12.94
C GLY A 79 11.80 5.77 -13.20
N CYS A 80 12.62 5.00 -12.46
CA CYS A 80 12.62 3.54 -12.51
C CYS A 80 11.31 2.98 -11.95
N THR A 81 10.89 3.47 -10.77
CA THR A 81 9.59 3.13 -10.15
C THR A 81 8.43 3.39 -11.12
N LEU A 82 8.39 4.56 -11.76
CA LEU A 82 7.31 4.91 -12.69
C LEU A 82 7.32 4.02 -13.95
N THR A 83 8.49 3.77 -14.53
CA THR A 83 8.61 2.91 -15.74
C THR A 83 8.13 1.48 -15.46
N ARG A 84 8.33 1.01 -14.23
CA ARG A 84 7.90 -0.31 -13.78
C ARG A 84 6.39 -0.36 -13.51
N LEU A 85 5.83 0.64 -12.83
CA LEU A 85 4.44 0.62 -12.33
C LEU A 85 3.40 1.18 -13.31
N ILE A 86 3.76 2.18 -14.13
CA ILE A 86 2.82 2.82 -15.05
C ILE A 86 2.37 1.81 -16.13
N PRO A 87 1.05 1.74 -16.45
CA PRO A 87 0.54 0.92 -17.53
C PRO A 87 1.16 1.29 -18.88
N HIS A 88 1.22 0.36 -19.83
CA HIS A 88 1.79 0.63 -21.16
C HIS A 88 1.09 1.76 -21.91
N CYS A 89 -0.19 2.02 -21.63
CA CYS A 89 -0.93 3.14 -22.19
C CYS A 89 -0.56 4.52 -21.60
N GLY A 90 0.33 4.57 -20.59
CA GLY A 90 0.79 5.80 -19.93
C GLY A 90 -0.25 6.47 -19.03
N ARG A 91 -1.40 5.83 -18.81
CA ARG A 91 -2.57 6.42 -18.13
C ARG A 91 -3.03 5.55 -16.97
N LEU A 92 -3.30 6.18 -15.83
CA LEU A 92 -3.91 5.52 -14.68
C LEU A 92 -5.39 5.88 -14.61
N TYR A 93 -6.21 4.86 -14.40
CA TYR A 93 -7.66 4.99 -14.28
C TYR A 93 -8.09 4.63 -12.87
N SER A 94 -9.14 5.30 -12.39
CA SER A 94 -9.76 4.98 -11.08
C SER A 94 -10.35 3.58 -10.99
N CYS A 95 -10.67 2.96 -12.13
CA CYS A 95 -11.29 1.65 -12.22
C CYS A 95 -10.76 0.94 -13.48
N PRO A 96 -10.52 -0.38 -13.42
CA PRO A 96 -10.08 -1.16 -14.58
C PRO A 96 -10.98 -0.94 -15.79
N HIS A 97 -10.38 -0.91 -16.96
CA HIS A 97 -11.15 -1.01 -18.20
C HIS A 97 -11.31 -2.48 -18.55
N PHE A 98 -12.55 -2.91 -18.69
CA PHE A 98 -12.87 -4.29 -19.07
C PHE A 98 -13.13 -4.39 -20.57
N LEU A 99 -12.70 -5.50 -21.15
CA LEU A 99 -13.08 -5.90 -22.49
C LEU A 99 -14.56 -6.28 -22.49
N SER A 100 -15.36 -5.56 -23.27
CA SER A 100 -16.73 -5.97 -23.51
C SER A 100 -16.72 -7.14 -24.49
N GLU A 101 -16.90 -8.37 -24.01
CA GLU A 101 -17.13 -9.49 -24.91
C GLU A 101 -18.50 -9.33 -25.61
N PRO A 102 -18.56 -9.46 -26.96
CA PRO A 102 -19.82 -9.40 -27.67
C PRO A 102 -20.70 -10.60 -27.25
N SER A 103 -21.78 -10.31 -26.52
CA SER A 103 -22.74 -11.32 -26.11
C SER A 103 -23.75 -11.58 -27.23
N ASN A 104 -23.80 -12.81 -27.74
CA ASN A 104 -24.81 -13.23 -28.71
C ASN A 104 -26.13 -13.59 -27.99
N THR A 105 -27.27 -13.41 -28.67
CA THR A 105 -28.61 -13.69 -28.14
C THR A 105 -28.75 -15.13 -27.64
N GLN A 106 -28.09 -16.08 -28.31
CA GLN A 106 -28.05 -17.49 -27.90
C GLN A 106 -27.29 -17.70 -26.57
N LYS A 107 -26.18 -16.99 -26.32
CA LYS A 107 -25.45 -17.05 -25.03
C LYS A 107 -26.30 -16.50 -23.88
N ARG A 108 -27.03 -15.40 -24.12
CA ARG A 108 -27.96 -14.82 -23.13
C ARG A 108 -29.15 -15.73 -22.81
N LEU A 109 -29.67 -16.45 -23.81
CA LEU A 109 -30.75 -17.43 -23.62
C LEU A 109 -30.27 -18.68 -22.85
N ALA A 110 -29.03 -19.12 -23.06
CA ALA A 110 -28.44 -20.23 -22.33
C ALA A 110 -28.26 -19.92 -20.82
N LEU A 111 -27.83 -18.70 -20.45
CA LEU A 111 -27.74 -18.28 -19.04
C LEU A 111 -29.12 -18.20 -18.36
N LYS A 112 -30.15 -17.73 -19.08
CA LYS A 112 -31.51 -17.63 -18.53
C LYS A 112 -32.11 -19.00 -18.19
N ASN A 113 -31.74 -20.03 -18.93
CA ASN A 113 -32.20 -21.41 -18.70
C ASN A 113 -31.41 -22.11 -17.58
N SER A 114 -30.18 -21.69 -17.30
CA SER A 114 -29.41 -22.22 -16.17
C SER A 114 -29.94 -21.73 -14.83
N ASP A 115 -30.43 -20.49 -14.71
CA ASP A 115 -30.94 -19.92 -13.44
C ASP A 115 -32.14 -20.69 -12.86
N THR A 116 -32.96 -21.33 -13.71
CA THR A 116 -34.12 -22.12 -13.25
C THR A 116 -33.79 -23.51 -12.70
N ALA A 117 -32.53 -23.98 -12.81
CA ALA A 117 -32.13 -25.35 -12.45
C ALA A 117 -31.17 -25.45 -11.23
N VAL A 118 -30.87 -24.36 -10.51
CA VAL A 118 -29.67 -24.28 -9.63
C VAL A 118 -29.91 -24.64 -8.15
N CYS A 119 -31.13 -24.96 -7.69
CA CYS A 119 -31.33 -25.32 -6.27
C CYS A 119 -30.69 -26.67 -5.84
N SER A 120 -29.78 -27.27 -6.62
CA SER A 120 -29.18 -28.58 -6.30
C SER A 120 -27.72 -28.80 -6.72
N SER A 121 -26.93 -27.76 -7.02
CA SER A 121 -25.49 -27.95 -7.24
C SER A 121 -24.64 -26.99 -6.41
N ASN A 122 -23.70 -27.54 -5.63
CA ASN A 122 -22.63 -26.84 -4.91
C ASN A 122 -21.65 -26.14 -5.89
N LYS A 123 -22.12 -25.19 -6.67
CA LYS A 123 -21.27 -24.32 -7.50
C LYS A 123 -20.99 -23.05 -6.73
N ASN A 124 -19.74 -22.63 -6.68
CA ASN A 124 -19.38 -21.39 -6.02
C ASN A 124 -20.13 -20.23 -6.71
N PRO A 125 -20.70 -19.28 -5.95
CA PRO A 125 -21.46 -18.18 -6.52
C PRO A 125 -20.62 -17.29 -7.46
N GLU A 126 -19.29 -17.33 -7.34
CA GLU A 126 -18.36 -16.62 -8.23
C GLU A 126 -18.29 -17.21 -9.64
N ASP A 127 -18.52 -18.52 -9.80
CA ASP A 127 -18.52 -19.19 -11.11
C ASP A 127 -19.73 -18.80 -11.98
N LEU A 128 -20.71 -18.11 -11.38
CA LEU A 128 -21.89 -17.57 -12.06
C LEU A 128 -21.68 -16.13 -12.55
N LEU A 129 -20.57 -15.48 -12.19
CA LEU A 129 -20.27 -14.11 -12.59
C LEU A 129 -19.75 -14.05 -14.03
N PRO A 130 -20.05 -12.98 -14.79
CA PRO A 130 -19.47 -12.76 -16.10
C PRO A 130 -17.94 -12.70 -16.02
N SER A 131 -17.24 -13.40 -16.93
CA SER A 131 -15.79 -13.31 -17.05
C SER A 131 -15.38 -11.91 -17.51
N LEU A 132 -14.86 -11.10 -16.59
CA LEU A 132 -14.39 -9.74 -16.85
C LEU A 132 -12.87 -9.74 -17.00
N SER A 133 -12.39 -9.64 -18.25
CA SER A 133 -10.95 -9.45 -18.53
C SER A 133 -10.62 -7.97 -18.69
N ILE A 134 -9.52 -7.54 -18.07
CA ILE A 134 -9.02 -6.16 -18.17
C ILE A 134 -8.40 -5.96 -19.56
N ILE A 135 -8.53 -4.75 -20.13
CA ILE A 135 -7.87 -4.39 -21.38
C ILE A 135 -6.34 -4.43 -21.17
N PRO A 136 -5.61 -5.29 -21.89
CA PRO A 136 -4.18 -5.43 -21.72
C PRO A 136 -3.44 -4.10 -21.89
N GLY A 137 -2.50 -3.82 -21.00
CA GLY A 137 -1.70 -2.59 -21.02
C GLY A 137 -2.40 -1.37 -20.40
N THR A 138 -3.60 -1.55 -19.84
CA THR A 138 -4.27 -0.56 -18.98
C THR A 138 -4.13 -0.89 -17.49
N GLU A 139 -3.72 -2.11 -17.12
CA GLU A 139 -3.49 -2.49 -15.74
C GLU A 139 -2.29 -1.77 -15.10
N VAL A 140 -2.43 -1.40 -13.83
CA VAL A 140 -1.31 -0.92 -13.02
C VAL A 140 -0.40 -2.10 -12.74
N ARG A 141 0.90 -1.93 -13.01
CA ARG A 141 1.88 -3.02 -12.98
C ARG A 141 2.54 -3.13 -11.60
N PHE A 142 1.72 -3.25 -10.56
CA PHE A 142 2.20 -3.47 -9.20
C PHE A 142 2.98 -4.78 -9.08
N THR A 143 3.95 -4.80 -8.16
CA THR A 143 4.67 -6.01 -7.82
C THR A 143 3.71 -6.98 -7.14
N SER A 144 3.69 -8.23 -7.58
CA SER A 144 2.83 -9.27 -7.01
C SER A 144 3.33 -9.67 -5.62
N VAL A 145 2.87 -8.97 -4.58
CA VAL A 145 3.13 -9.34 -3.19
C VAL A 145 2.32 -10.59 -2.83
N PRO A 146 2.97 -11.69 -2.41
CA PRO A 146 2.26 -12.93 -2.07
C PRO A 146 1.21 -12.72 -0.99
N THR A 147 -0.03 -13.16 -1.23
CA THR A 147 -1.11 -13.10 -0.23
C THR A 147 -0.85 -14.02 0.96
N LYS A 148 -0.08 -15.10 0.75
CA LYS A 148 0.30 -16.06 1.77
C LYS A 148 1.82 -16.04 1.96
N PRO A 149 2.32 -16.26 3.19
CA PRO A 149 3.76 -16.36 3.43
C PRO A 149 4.39 -17.43 2.52
N VAL A 150 5.53 -17.07 1.94
CA VAL A 150 6.35 -17.95 1.11
C VAL A 150 7.50 -18.48 1.97
N TYR A 151 8.02 -19.65 1.61
CA TYR A 151 9.14 -20.32 2.27
C TYR A 151 9.97 -21.09 1.23
N PRO A 152 11.23 -21.44 1.52
CA PRO A 152 12.08 -22.23 0.63
C PRO A 152 11.46 -23.57 0.22
N SER A 153 11.72 -24.00 -1.01
CA SER A 153 11.38 -25.35 -1.44
C SER A 153 12.10 -26.37 -0.55
N HIS A 154 11.39 -27.40 -0.10
CA HIS A 154 11.87 -28.44 0.83
C HIS A 154 12.03 -28.00 2.30
N SER A 155 11.37 -26.92 2.73
CA SER A 155 11.29 -26.55 4.14
C SER A 155 10.58 -27.63 4.98
N SER A 156 11.13 -27.93 6.15
CA SER A 156 10.47 -28.76 7.17
C SER A 156 9.24 -28.07 7.76
N PRO A 157 8.28 -28.79 8.36
CA PRO A 157 7.12 -28.16 9.00
C PRO A 157 7.48 -27.09 10.03
N THR A 158 8.56 -27.28 10.79
CA THR A 158 9.08 -26.30 11.75
C THR A 158 9.57 -25.02 11.05
N GLU A 159 10.29 -25.15 9.95
CA GLU A 159 10.76 -24.00 9.15
C GLU A 159 9.60 -23.27 8.47
N ILE A 160 8.58 -24.01 7.99
CA ILE A 160 7.35 -23.42 7.43
C ILE A 160 6.66 -22.57 8.49
N THR A 161 6.45 -23.11 9.70
CA THR A 161 5.86 -22.34 10.81
C THR A 161 6.69 -21.11 11.13
N ALA A 162 8.03 -21.21 11.15
CA ALA A 162 8.91 -20.07 11.39
C ALA A 162 8.74 -18.98 10.33
N HIS A 163 8.69 -19.33 9.04
CA HIS A 163 8.46 -18.37 7.94
C HIS A 163 7.03 -17.81 7.88
N CYS A 164 6.06 -18.50 8.45
CA CYS A 164 4.70 -17.97 8.61
C CYS A 164 4.61 -16.97 9.78
N MET A 165 5.38 -17.18 10.84
CA MET A 165 5.45 -16.28 12.01
C MET A 165 6.27 -15.03 11.71
N ASP A 166 7.35 -15.17 10.93
CA ASP A 166 8.18 -14.07 10.44
C ASP A 166 8.27 -14.09 8.92
N GLN A 167 7.64 -13.10 8.30
CA GLN A 167 7.54 -12.98 6.84
C GLN A 167 8.80 -12.42 6.18
N THR A 168 9.92 -12.29 6.90
CA THR A 168 11.19 -11.75 6.37
C THR A 168 11.64 -12.48 5.09
N TYR A 169 11.42 -13.80 4.98
CA TYR A 169 11.71 -14.52 3.74
C TYR A 169 10.82 -14.09 2.58
N THR A 170 9.52 -13.84 2.85
CA THR A 170 8.59 -13.32 1.85
C THR A 170 9.01 -11.92 1.41
N LEU A 171 9.47 -11.07 2.33
CA LEU A 171 10.04 -9.76 2.01
C LEU A 171 11.24 -9.90 1.08
N CYS A 172 12.21 -10.76 1.38
CA CYS A 172 13.35 -11.00 0.50
C CYS A 172 12.92 -11.44 -0.90
N ALA A 173 12.00 -12.40 -1.01
CA ALA A 173 11.46 -12.84 -2.31
C ALA A 173 10.77 -11.71 -3.09
N THR A 174 10.07 -10.81 -2.41
CA THR A 174 9.47 -9.62 -3.06
C THR A 174 10.53 -8.62 -3.53
N LEU A 175 11.60 -8.42 -2.76
CA LEU A 175 12.71 -7.56 -3.16
C LEU A 175 13.45 -8.14 -4.37
N ASP A 176 13.66 -9.45 -4.40
CA ASP A 176 14.25 -10.16 -5.55
C ASP A 176 13.38 -10.01 -6.81
N LEU A 177 12.06 -10.10 -6.65
CA LEU A 177 11.13 -9.84 -7.76
C LEU A 177 11.26 -8.41 -8.28
N ILE A 178 11.33 -7.41 -7.40
CA ILE A 178 11.54 -6.01 -7.78
C ILE A 178 12.84 -5.87 -8.57
N LEU A 179 13.95 -6.42 -8.06
CA LEU A 179 15.25 -6.42 -8.75
C LEU A 179 15.17 -7.02 -10.15
N SER A 180 14.48 -8.15 -10.31
CA SER A 180 14.35 -8.83 -11.60
C SER A 180 13.58 -8.01 -12.66
N THR A 181 12.76 -7.05 -12.23
CA THR A 181 11.96 -6.20 -13.11
C THR A 181 12.63 -4.89 -13.50
N VAL A 182 13.78 -4.56 -12.90
CA VAL A 182 14.52 -3.32 -13.20
C VAL A 182 15.42 -3.52 -14.43
N PRO A 183 15.33 -2.66 -15.47
CA PRO A 183 16.21 -2.75 -16.63
C PRO A 183 17.69 -2.51 -16.27
N PRO A 184 18.64 -3.28 -16.81
CA PRO A 184 20.07 -3.23 -16.43
C PRO A 184 20.81 -1.95 -16.88
N GLU A 185 20.21 -1.10 -17.71
CA GLU A 185 20.91 0.02 -18.36
C GLU A 185 20.99 1.32 -17.53
N LYS A 186 20.39 1.37 -16.33
CA LYS A 186 20.38 2.58 -15.47
C LYS A 186 21.00 2.41 -14.09
N THR A 187 21.67 1.29 -13.83
CA THR A 187 22.28 1.03 -12.52
C THR A 187 23.69 1.64 -12.48
N THR A 188 23.80 2.90 -12.05
CA THR A 188 25.10 3.41 -11.58
C THR A 188 25.52 2.60 -10.36
N ALA A 189 26.74 2.06 -10.39
CA ALA A 189 27.23 0.93 -9.58
C ALA A 189 27.42 1.16 -8.07
N VAL A 190 26.68 2.07 -7.41
CA VAL A 190 27.02 2.51 -6.04
C VAL A 190 26.22 1.82 -4.93
N ASP A 191 24.94 1.42 -5.09
CA ASP A 191 24.15 0.90 -3.95
C ASP A 191 23.21 -0.28 -4.29
N SER A 192 23.75 -1.47 -4.58
CA SER A 192 22.98 -2.63 -5.08
C SER A 192 21.87 -3.17 -4.14
N ASN A 193 22.00 -3.02 -2.82
CA ASN A 193 20.97 -3.46 -1.84
C ASN A 193 20.01 -2.33 -1.41
N LEU A 194 20.39 -1.07 -1.66
CA LEU A 194 19.57 0.09 -1.33
C LEU A 194 18.50 0.34 -2.40
N GLU A 195 18.80 0.01 -3.66
CA GLU A 195 17.86 0.14 -4.76
C GLU A 195 16.52 -0.62 -4.56
N PRO A 196 16.47 -1.91 -4.20
CA PRO A 196 15.19 -2.64 -4.11
C PRO A 196 14.33 -2.22 -2.93
N THR A 197 14.95 -1.91 -1.78
CA THR A 197 14.23 -1.42 -0.59
C THR A 197 13.64 -0.03 -0.85
N ARG A 198 14.37 0.84 -1.56
CA ARG A 198 13.87 2.14 -2.02
C ARG A 198 12.78 2.00 -3.07
N GLU A 199 12.90 1.07 -4.01
CA GLU A 199 11.87 0.81 -5.02
C GLU A 199 10.59 0.21 -4.42
N LEU A 200 10.70 -0.61 -3.37
CA LEU A 200 9.55 -1.07 -2.57
C LEU A 200 8.84 0.11 -1.90
N LEU A 201 9.58 1.04 -1.29
CA LEU A 201 9.01 2.26 -0.70
C LEU A 201 8.44 3.21 -1.77
N GLY A 202 9.07 3.30 -2.94
CA GLY A 202 8.57 4.04 -4.08
C GLY A 202 7.24 3.48 -4.57
N GLU A 203 7.10 2.16 -4.63
CA GLU A 203 5.82 1.51 -4.93
C GLU A 203 4.78 1.73 -3.84
N PHE A 204 5.18 1.67 -2.56
CA PHE A 204 4.31 1.96 -1.43
C PHE A 204 3.76 3.40 -1.48
N GLN A 205 4.60 4.39 -1.79
CA GLN A 205 4.18 5.78 -2.00
C GLN A 205 3.31 5.94 -3.24
N PHE A 206 3.67 5.30 -4.35
CA PHE A 206 2.88 5.33 -5.57
C PHE A 206 1.49 4.74 -5.37
N ALA A 207 1.37 3.63 -4.63
CA ALA A 207 0.11 3.01 -4.26
C ALA A 207 -0.78 3.97 -3.45
N PHE A 208 -0.20 4.66 -2.45
CA PHE A 208 -0.88 5.70 -1.69
C PHE A 208 -1.35 6.87 -2.57
N LEU A 209 -0.50 7.39 -3.46
CA LEU A 209 -0.90 8.47 -4.37
C LEU A 209 -1.97 8.02 -5.36
N ASN A 210 -1.95 6.76 -5.80
CA ASN A 210 -2.99 6.21 -6.66
C ASN A 210 -4.34 6.10 -5.91
N LEU A 211 -4.32 5.77 -4.62
CA LEU A 211 -5.51 5.87 -3.77
C LEU A 211 -5.97 7.33 -3.62
N LEU A 212 -5.08 8.23 -3.22
CA LEU A 212 -5.41 9.63 -2.92
C LEU A 212 -5.96 10.38 -4.15
N LEU A 213 -5.35 10.17 -5.31
CA LEU A 213 -5.63 10.97 -6.52
C LEU A 213 -6.67 10.29 -7.43
N ASN A 214 -6.60 8.97 -7.60
CA ASN A 214 -7.51 8.22 -8.47
C ASN A 214 -8.65 7.52 -7.73
N HIS A 215 -8.62 7.41 -6.40
CA HIS A 215 -9.47 6.48 -5.65
C HIS A 215 -9.38 5.04 -6.19
N SER A 216 -8.17 4.63 -6.58
CA SER A 216 -7.95 3.27 -7.08
C SER A 216 -7.95 2.29 -5.91
N ILE A 217 -8.87 1.32 -5.95
CA ILE A 217 -8.91 0.21 -4.99
C ILE A 217 -7.64 -0.66 -5.08
N GLU A 218 -7.07 -0.83 -6.27
CA GLU A 218 -5.82 -1.56 -6.46
C GLU A 218 -4.66 -0.87 -5.73
N GLY A 219 -4.64 0.48 -5.74
CA GLY A 219 -3.69 1.27 -4.96
C GLY A 219 -3.85 1.07 -3.46
N TRP A 220 -5.09 1.01 -2.97
CA TRP A 220 -5.38 0.70 -1.56
C TRP A 220 -4.93 -0.71 -1.17
N GLU A 221 -5.29 -1.72 -1.96
CA GLU A 221 -4.90 -3.10 -1.70
C GLU A 221 -3.39 -3.27 -1.67
N GLN A 222 -2.68 -2.67 -2.64
CA GLN A 222 -1.23 -2.78 -2.69
C GLN A 222 -0.56 -2.09 -1.50
N TRP A 223 -1.04 -0.90 -1.13
CA TRP A 223 -0.59 -0.21 0.07
C TRP A 223 -0.76 -1.08 1.32
N ARG A 224 -1.93 -1.71 1.50
CA ARG A 224 -2.19 -2.65 2.61
C ARG A 224 -1.26 -3.85 2.59
N ARG A 225 -1.07 -4.49 1.42
CA ARG A 225 -0.22 -5.67 1.26
C ARG A 225 1.22 -5.38 1.68
N ILE A 226 1.80 -4.29 1.20
CA ILE A 226 3.17 -3.89 1.54
C ILE A 226 3.27 -3.53 3.04
N PHE A 227 2.30 -2.79 3.57
CA PHE A 227 2.28 -2.46 4.99
C PHE A 227 2.26 -3.72 5.85
N GLN A 228 1.32 -4.63 5.56
CA GLN A 228 1.14 -5.88 6.31
C GLN A 228 2.40 -6.75 6.25
N LEU A 229 3.04 -6.85 5.08
CA LEU A 229 4.29 -7.59 4.92
C LEU A 229 5.37 -7.02 5.85
N LEU A 230 5.64 -5.71 5.79
CA LEU A 230 6.67 -5.08 6.62
C LEU A 230 6.37 -5.17 8.13
N ALA A 231 5.09 -5.06 8.51
CA ALA A 231 4.67 -5.21 9.91
C ALA A 231 4.83 -6.65 10.43
N ASN A 232 4.87 -7.66 9.56
CA ASN A 232 5.03 -9.07 9.93
C ASN A 232 6.49 -9.59 9.84
N CYS A 233 7.45 -8.72 9.55
CA CYS A 233 8.86 -9.09 9.49
C CYS A 233 9.60 -8.57 10.73
N GLU A 234 9.79 -9.41 11.74
CA GLU A 234 10.51 -9.02 12.96
C GLU A 234 12.03 -9.01 12.71
N LYS A 235 12.57 -10.07 12.11
CA LYS A 235 13.99 -10.17 11.77
C LYS A 235 14.45 -9.09 10.78
N ALA A 236 13.60 -8.73 9.81
CA ALA A 236 13.90 -7.68 8.84
C ALA A 236 14.19 -6.31 9.47
N ILE A 237 13.74 -6.04 10.70
CA ILE A 237 14.03 -4.79 11.41
C ILE A 237 15.53 -4.68 11.70
N VAL A 238 16.17 -5.80 12.03
CA VAL A 238 17.62 -5.89 12.27
C VAL A 238 18.39 -5.92 10.96
N ASP A 239 17.90 -6.67 9.97
CA ASP A 239 18.57 -6.84 8.68
C ASP A 239 18.52 -5.55 7.83
N TYR A 240 17.43 -4.77 7.93
CA TYR A 240 17.17 -3.58 7.12
C TYR A 240 16.67 -2.37 7.95
N PRO A 241 17.42 -1.88 8.95
CA PRO A 241 16.92 -0.85 9.86
C PRO A 241 16.60 0.48 9.16
N ASN A 242 17.36 0.83 8.11
CA ASN A 242 17.12 2.03 7.31
C ASN A 242 15.79 1.97 6.54
N LEU A 243 15.40 0.79 6.03
CA LEU A 243 14.09 0.59 5.40
C LEU A 243 12.96 0.92 6.37
N TYR A 244 13.08 0.52 7.64
CA TYR A 244 12.07 0.81 8.65
C TYR A 244 12.06 2.28 9.10
N ILE A 245 13.22 2.93 9.17
CA ILE A 245 13.30 4.39 9.43
C ILE A 245 12.56 5.16 8.33
N ASP A 246 12.84 4.82 7.08
CA ASP A 246 12.23 5.43 5.92
C ASP A 246 10.73 5.11 5.87
N PHE A 247 10.34 3.86 6.12
CA PHE A 247 8.94 3.42 6.16
C PHE A 247 8.11 4.17 7.21
N ILE A 248 8.61 4.30 8.45
CA ILE A 248 7.96 5.07 9.52
C ILE A 248 7.80 6.54 9.11
N THR A 249 8.83 7.11 8.49
CA THR A 249 8.81 8.49 7.99
C THR A 249 7.75 8.66 6.90
N VAL A 250 7.67 7.73 5.94
CA VAL A 250 6.66 7.75 4.86
C VAL A 250 5.25 7.67 5.44
N ILE A 251 4.96 6.71 6.33
CA ILE A 251 3.61 6.56 6.89
C ILE A 251 3.23 7.80 7.72
N TYR A 252 4.17 8.35 8.49
CA TYR A 252 3.94 9.59 9.24
C TYR A 252 3.46 10.71 8.32
N HIS A 253 4.15 10.94 7.18
CA HIS A 253 3.74 11.96 6.22
C HIS A 253 2.41 11.65 5.53
N GLN A 254 2.18 10.39 5.13
CA GLN A 254 0.93 9.94 4.51
C GLN A 254 -0.28 10.16 5.41
N LEU A 255 -0.23 9.69 6.67
CA LEU A 255 -1.34 9.86 7.62
C LEU A 255 -1.53 11.32 8.04
N ASN A 256 -0.44 12.09 8.09
CA ASN A 256 -0.53 13.50 8.40
C ASN A 256 -1.20 14.32 7.29
N ASN A 257 -0.94 13.96 6.04
CA ASN A 257 -1.53 14.58 4.86
C ASN A 257 -3.00 14.15 4.67
N ALA A 258 -3.33 12.86 4.79
CA ALA A 258 -4.70 12.35 4.69
C ALA A 258 -5.66 12.98 5.72
N SER A 259 -5.11 13.51 6.81
CA SER A 259 -5.83 14.17 7.89
C SER A 259 -5.92 15.69 7.76
N LYS A 260 -5.45 16.29 6.66
CA LYS A 260 -5.64 17.72 6.38
C LYS A 260 -6.94 17.88 5.57
N PRO A 261 -7.94 18.66 6.02
CA PRO A 261 -9.10 18.96 5.21
C PRO A 261 -8.63 19.82 4.03
N GLU A 262 -8.64 19.28 2.81
CA GLU A 262 -8.19 20.00 1.60
C GLU A 262 -9.15 21.14 1.21
N LEU A 263 -10.39 21.13 1.72
CA LEU A 263 -11.35 22.23 1.58
C LEU A 263 -12.41 22.16 2.70
N PRO A 264 -12.99 23.28 3.18
CA PRO A 264 -13.97 23.28 4.28
C PRO A 264 -15.27 22.50 4.02
N ASN A 265 -15.45 21.93 2.82
CA ASN A 265 -16.72 21.35 2.36
C ASN A 265 -16.57 20.00 1.63
N ASP A 266 -15.40 19.37 1.69
CA ASP A 266 -15.16 18.10 0.99
C ASP A 266 -15.35 16.90 1.93
N ASN A 267 -16.43 16.14 1.69
CA ASN A 267 -16.72 14.88 2.39
C ASN A 267 -15.67 13.78 2.09
N SER A 268 -14.80 13.97 1.09
CA SER A 268 -13.83 12.97 0.62
C SER A 268 -12.68 12.71 1.61
N THR A 269 -12.25 13.70 2.38
CA THR A 269 -11.17 13.50 3.38
C THR A 269 -11.67 12.68 4.56
N VAL A 270 -12.93 12.87 4.95
CA VAL A 270 -13.59 12.05 5.96
C VAL A 270 -13.72 10.61 5.45
N GLU A 271 -14.12 10.43 4.19
CA GLU A 271 -14.22 9.11 3.55
C GLU A 271 -12.87 8.38 3.44
N LEU A 272 -11.76 9.07 3.13
CA LEU A 272 -10.42 8.47 3.09
C LEU A 272 -9.92 8.08 4.48
N LEU A 273 -10.12 8.92 5.50
CA LEU A 273 -9.80 8.55 6.89
C LEU A 273 -10.64 7.35 7.33
N ASP A 274 -11.93 7.34 6.99
CA ASP A 274 -12.80 6.19 7.26
C ASP A 274 -12.29 4.93 6.55
N ILE A 275 -11.70 5.02 5.34
CA ILE A 275 -11.05 3.86 4.70
C ILE A 275 -9.83 3.36 5.50
N PHE A 276 -8.99 4.27 6.02
CA PHE A 276 -7.83 3.90 6.82
C PHE A 276 -8.20 3.29 8.18
N PHE A 277 -9.29 3.77 8.79
CA PHE A 277 -9.66 3.44 10.17
C PHE A 277 -10.86 2.49 10.29
N SER A 278 -11.66 2.32 9.24
CA SER A 278 -12.79 1.39 9.20
C SER A 278 -12.43 0.12 8.45
N GLU A 279 -13.04 -0.97 8.89
CA GLU A 279 -12.91 -2.28 8.27
C GLU A 279 -13.65 -2.31 6.93
N SER A 280 -12.94 -1.98 5.85
CA SER A 280 -13.49 -2.21 4.52
C SER A 280 -13.27 -3.68 4.13
N SER A 281 -14.38 -4.42 4.29
CA SER A 281 -14.84 -5.64 3.59
C SER A 281 -14.83 -6.98 4.37
N SER A 282 -15.93 -7.27 5.07
CA SER A 282 -16.59 -8.57 5.01
C SER A 282 -18.11 -8.39 5.01
N SER A 283 -18.77 -9.02 4.05
CA SER A 283 -20.21 -9.04 3.90
C SER A 283 -20.80 -10.21 4.68
N SER A 284 -21.33 -9.98 5.88
CA SER A 284 -22.50 -10.70 6.42
C SER A 284 -22.76 -10.27 7.86
N THR A 285 -24.01 -9.82 8.10
CA THR A 285 -24.73 -9.83 9.39
C THR A 285 -24.06 -9.19 10.61
N GLN A 286 -24.61 -8.04 11.02
CA GLN A 286 -24.66 -7.51 12.39
C GLN A 286 -23.83 -8.27 13.44
N CYS A 287 -22.55 -7.90 13.58
CA CYS A 287 -21.84 -8.05 14.84
C CYS A 287 -21.13 -6.73 15.16
N LYS A 288 -21.78 -5.92 16.00
CA LYS A 288 -21.10 -4.83 16.72
C LYS A 288 -20.34 -5.46 17.88
N LEU A 289 -19.17 -6.00 17.60
CA LEU A 289 -18.19 -6.40 18.62
C LEU A 289 -16.83 -5.88 18.16
N THR A 290 -16.42 -4.73 18.69
CA THR A 290 -15.05 -4.35 19.09
C THR A 290 -13.82 -4.85 18.29
N GLU A 291 -13.91 -5.12 16.99
CA GLU A 291 -12.74 -5.51 16.18
C GLU A 291 -11.91 -4.28 15.77
N ARG A 292 -10.59 -4.39 15.91
CA ARG A 292 -9.65 -3.30 15.61
C ARG A 292 -9.43 -3.22 14.10
N GLY A 293 -9.67 -2.06 13.49
CA GLY A 293 -9.45 -1.83 12.06
C GLY A 293 -8.03 -2.17 11.60
N PHE A 294 -7.86 -2.40 10.29
CA PHE A 294 -6.61 -2.85 9.68
C PHE A 294 -5.40 -2.02 10.11
N LEU A 295 -5.46 -0.68 9.94
CA LEU A 295 -4.32 0.19 10.21
C LEU A 295 -3.93 0.19 11.70
N PRO A 296 -4.88 0.31 12.65
CA PRO A 296 -4.59 0.11 14.07
C PRO A 296 -3.82 -1.17 14.39
N THR A 297 -4.31 -2.31 13.88
CA THR A 297 -3.73 -3.63 14.14
C THR A 297 -2.31 -3.75 13.57
N MET A 298 -2.08 -3.22 12.36
CA MET A 298 -0.76 -3.28 11.73
C MET A 298 0.25 -2.32 12.37
N LEU A 299 -0.17 -1.12 12.77
CA LEU A 299 0.71 -0.17 13.48
C LEU A 299 1.12 -0.70 14.87
N GLU A 300 0.18 -1.30 15.61
CA GLU A 300 0.48 -1.90 16.90
C GLU A 300 1.48 -3.06 16.77
N ARG A 301 1.28 -3.93 15.76
CA ARG A 301 2.21 -5.02 15.46
C ARG A 301 3.60 -4.47 15.09
N LEU A 302 3.66 -3.48 14.19
CA LEU A 302 4.91 -2.84 13.78
C LEU A 302 5.66 -2.26 14.99
N PHE A 303 4.99 -1.49 15.85
CA PHE A 303 5.61 -0.91 17.03
C PHE A 303 6.05 -1.97 18.04
N LYS A 304 5.25 -3.03 18.22
CA LYS A 304 5.62 -4.16 19.09
C LYS A 304 6.90 -4.84 18.61
N ASN A 305 7.03 -5.10 17.30
CA ASN A 305 8.21 -5.74 16.72
C ASN A 305 9.45 -4.83 16.78
N ILE A 306 9.30 -3.52 16.55
CA ILE A 306 10.42 -2.57 16.71
C ILE A 306 10.88 -2.56 18.19
N HIS A 307 9.93 -2.56 19.12
CA HIS A 307 10.21 -2.53 20.54
C HIS A 307 10.85 -3.84 21.06
N SER A 308 10.39 -5.01 20.60
CA SER A 308 10.99 -6.30 21.01
C SER A 308 12.48 -6.35 20.63
N VAL A 309 12.80 -6.02 19.38
CA VAL A 309 14.15 -5.99 18.83
C VAL A 309 15.05 -4.97 19.57
N CYS A 310 14.55 -3.75 19.78
CA CYS A 310 15.37 -2.70 20.39
C CYS A 310 15.61 -2.91 21.89
N ILE A 311 14.72 -3.61 22.61
CA ILE A 311 14.91 -3.94 24.03
C ILE A 311 15.81 -5.16 24.24
N SER A 312 15.69 -6.20 23.40
CA SER A 312 16.59 -7.36 23.47
C SER A 312 18.06 -6.96 23.36
N ASP A 313 18.36 -5.91 22.60
CA ASP A 313 19.73 -5.39 22.42
C ASP A 313 20.21 -4.51 23.58
N THR A 314 19.30 -3.87 24.33
CA THR A 314 19.66 -3.13 25.56
C THR A 314 20.03 -4.04 26.73
N ILE A 315 19.56 -5.29 26.73
CA ILE A 315 19.81 -6.28 27.79
C ILE A 315 21.04 -7.16 27.45
N SER A 316 21.39 -7.30 26.17
CA SER A 316 22.61 -8.00 25.74
C SER A 316 23.82 -7.06 25.69
N THR A 317 24.46 -6.85 26.85
CA THR A 317 25.77 -6.18 26.97
C THR A 317 26.94 -6.96 26.34
N ASN A 318 26.67 -7.92 25.45
CA ASN A 318 27.67 -8.68 24.71
C ASN A 318 27.58 -8.33 23.22
N ASN A 319 28.43 -7.37 22.83
CA ASN A 319 28.70 -6.87 21.48
C ASN A 319 28.62 -7.96 20.39
N THR A 320 27.46 -8.07 19.73
CA THR A 320 27.29 -8.93 18.55
C THR A 320 27.14 -8.11 17.25
N TYR A 321 26.88 -6.80 17.35
CA TYR A 321 26.69 -5.90 16.21
C TYR A 321 27.65 -4.69 16.23
N PRO A 322 28.06 -4.16 15.05
CA PRO A 322 28.87 -2.95 14.98
C PRO A 322 28.13 -1.77 15.64
N ASN A 323 28.86 -0.89 16.34
CA ASN A 323 28.26 0.23 17.08
C ASN A 323 27.29 1.09 16.24
N GLU A 324 27.54 1.21 14.93
CA GLU A 324 26.71 1.97 14.00
C GLU A 324 25.29 1.41 13.85
N THR A 325 25.10 0.09 13.76
CA THR A 325 23.75 -0.49 13.60
C THR A 325 22.91 -0.35 14.86
N ASN A 326 23.54 -0.43 16.03
CA ASN A 326 22.87 -0.20 17.30
C ASN A 326 22.38 1.25 17.43
N ASP A 327 23.17 2.22 16.96
CA ASP A 327 22.76 3.62 16.95
C ASP A 327 21.61 3.90 15.97
N ILE A 328 21.59 3.23 14.81
CA ILE A 328 20.47 3.28 13.85
C ILE A 328 19.20 2.67 14.47
N LEU A 329 19.29 1.52 15.14
CA LEU A 329 18.15 0.90 15.82
C LEU A 329 17.59 1.77 16.95
N LYS A 330 18.45 2.45 17.72
CA LYS A 330 18.02 3.44 18.72
C LYS A 330 17.31 4.64 18.08
N ASP A 331 17.77 5.12 16.93
CA ASP A 331 17.08 6.19 16.19
C ASP A 331 15.71 5.71 15.69
N LEU A 332 15.64 4.51 15.11
CA LEU A 332 14.39 3.86 14.70
C LEU A 332 13.39 3.77 15.86
N PHE A 333 13.85 3.30 17.03
CA PHE A 333 13.02 3.21 18.22
C PHE A 333 12.44 4.57 18.63
N LYS A 334 13.27 5.62 18.70
CA LYS A 334 12.82 6.98 19.05
C LYS A 334 11.80 7.52 18.05
N ARG A 335 12.01 7.27 16.76
CA ARG A 335 11.06 7.67 15.70
C ARG A 335 9.73 6.94 15.83
N ALA A 336 9.77 5.63 16.08
CA ALA A 336 8.58 4.82 16.30
C ALA A 336 7.78 5.32 17.52
N GLU A 337 8.44 5.62 18.65
CA GLU A 337 7.77 6.18 19.83
C GLU A 337 7.17 7.57 19.55
N GLY A 338 7.92 8.45 18.89
CA GLY A 338 7.43 9.78 18.50
C GLY A 338 6.23 9.71 17.57
N PHE A 339 6.25 8.78 16.63
CA PHE A 339 5.15 8.52 15.72
C PHE A 339 3.92 7.97 16.45
N ALA A 340 4.08 6.97 17.32
CA ALA A 340 3.02 6.43 18.14
C ALA A 340 2.35 7.51 19.02
N HIS A 341 3.14 8.40 19.62
CA HIS A 341 2.63 9.54 20.38
C HIS A 341 1.83 10.53 19.50
N SER A 342 2.32 10.82 18.30
CA SER A 342 1.64 11.67 17.32
C SER A 342 0.26 11.12 16.94
N ILE A 343 0.19 9.81 16.64
CA ILE A 343 -1.05 9.11 16.31
C ILE A 343 -2.03 9.13 17.48
N LYS A 344 -1.56 8.81 18.70
CA LYS A 344 -2.39 8.82 19.90
C LYS A 344 -3.00 10.19 20.16
N ARG A 345 -2.21 11.27 20.02
CA ARG A 345 -2.68 12.64 20.20
C ARG A 345 -3.69 13.04 19.12
N ARG A 346 -3.43 12.68 17.86
CA ARG A 346 -4.20 13.17 16.70
C ARG A 346 -5.52 12.43 16.53
N PHE A 347 -5.51 11.10 16.65
CA PHE A 347 -6.67 10.25 16.40
C PHE A 347 -7.39 9.82 17.69
N LYS A 348 -6.92 10.29 18.87
CA LYS A 348 -7.38 9.82 20.19
C LYS A 348 -7.33 8.29 20.33
N TRP A 349 -6.47 7.66 19.53
CA TRP A 349 -6.33 6.22 19.54
C TRP A 349 -5.43 5.81 20.71
N ASN A 350 -5.94 4.95 21.58
CA ASN A 350 -5.11 4.27 22.57
C ASN A 350 -4.27 3.20 21.86
N VAL A 351 -3.28 3.63 21.07
CA VAL A 351 -2.11 2.78 20.81
C VAL A 351 -1.57 2.45 22.20
N ILE A 352 -1.41 1.16 22.49
CA ILE A 352 -0.84 0.69 23.76
C ILE A 352 0.51 1.40 23.91
N SER A 353 0.59 2.37 24.83
CA SER A 353 1.85 3.04 25.13
C SER A 353 2.77 2.03 25.81
N SER A 354 4.06 2.10 25.48
CA SER A 354 5.16 1.30 26.02
C SER A 354 5.10 1.08 27.55
N SER A 355 4.48 1.99 28.30
CA SER A 355 4.23 1.86 29.75
C SER A 355 3.37 0.66 30.16
N HIS A 356 2.42 0.20 29.34
CA HIS A 356 1.47 -0.87 29.73
C HIS A 356 1.98 -2.30 29.46
N LEU A 357 3.01 -2.44 28.62
CA LEU A 357 3.59 -3.74 28.26
C LEU A 357 4.52 -4.30 29.34
N SER A 358 5.17 -3.45 30.15
CA SER A 358 5.98 -3.93 31.28
C SER A 358 5.16 -4.61 32.38
N GLN A 359 3.85 -4.32 32.46
CA GLN A 359 2.96 -4.85 33.49
C GLN A 359 2.37 -6.24 33.17
N ARG A 360 2.39 -6.69 31.91
CA ARG A 360 1.90 -8.03 31.53
C ARG A 360 2.95 -9.13 31.66
N CYS A 361 4.22 -8.80 31.87
CA CYS A 361 5.29 -9.79 32.00
C CYS A 361 5.59 -10.20 33.44
N THR A 362 4.83 -9.74 34.44
CA THR A 362 5.00 -10.18 35.83
C THR A 362 3.64 -10.33 36.52
N SER A 363 3.05 -11.53 36.42
CA SER A 363 2.57 -12.32 37.56
C SER A 363 1.48 -13.31 37.11
N ASP A 364 1.79 -14.58 37.40
CA ASP A 364 0.90 -15.71 37.66
C ASP A 364 0.33 -16.55 36.51
N ILE A 365 0.62 -17.83 36.69
CA ILE A 365 0.33 -19.02 35.94
C ILE A 365 -1.15 -19.39 36.14
N ASN A 366 -1.76 -19.97 35.09
CA ASN A 366 -3.09 -20.56 34.98
C ASN A 366 -4.24 -19.56 34.77
N GLU A 367 -4.52 -19.25 33.51
CA GLU A 367 -5.89 -19.16 32.97
C GLU A 367 -5.81 -19.01 31.44
N ILE A 368 -6.36 -19.98 30.70
CA ILE A 368 -6.62 -19.83 29.27
C ILE A 368 -7.88 -18.95 29.17
N PRO A 369 -7.84 -17.80 28.50
CA PRO A 369 -9.03 -16.96 28.32
C PRO A 369 -10.12 -17.75 27.59
N PHE A 370 -11.33 -17.73 28.13
CA PHE A 370 -12.51 -18.49 27.67
C PHE A 370 -13.02 -18.12 26.25
N GLU A 371 -12.25 -17.34 25.50
CA GLU A 371 -12.58 -16.74 24.20
C GLU A 371 -11.74 -17.33 23.04
N GLU A 372 -10.89 -18.32 23.30
CA GLU A 372 -10.07 -19.01 22.28
C GLU A 372 -10.66 -20.37 21.82
N PHE A 373 -11.92 -20.65 22.13
CA PHE A 373 -12.58 -21.89 21.69
C PHE A 373 -13.37 -21.67 20.39
N ASP A 374 -13.02 -22.43 19.35
CA ASP A 374 -13.70 -22.46 18.06
C ASP A 374 -15.07 -23.17 18.22
N TRP A 375 -16.15 -22.39 18.27
CA TRP A 375 -17.52 -22.88 18.46
C TRP A 375 -18.16 -23.42 17.16
N ASP A 376 -17.50 -23.26 16.02
CA ASP A 376 -18.04 -23.63 14.69
C ASP A 376 -17.40 -24.92 14.11
N GLY A 377 -16.60 -25.65 14.90
CA GLY A 377 -16.12 -26.99 14.55
C GLY A 377 -17.14 -28.08 14.91
N ASP A 378 -17.53 -28.92 13.94
CA ASP A 378 -18.46 -30.05 14.11
C ASP A 378 -17.89 -31.26 14.90
N GLU A 379 -16.73 -31.12 15.55
CA GLU A 379 -16.16 -32.15 16.41
C GLU A 379 -16.47 -31.88 17.89
N ALA A 380 -17.33 -32.71 18.49
CA ALA A 380 -17.54 -32.70 19.93
C ALA A 380 -16.23 -33.09 20.66
N PRO A 381 -15.77 -32.31 21.66
CA PRO A 381 -14.54 -32.64 22.38
C PRO A 381 -14.72 -33.92 23.22
N VAL A 382 -13.96 -34.96 22.89
CA VAL A 382 -13.82 -36.16 23.72
C VAL A 382 -12.85 -35.85 24.84
N VAL A 383 -13.36 -35.69 26.07
CA VAL A 383 -12.54 -35.58 27.27
C VAL A 383 -11.93 -36.95 27.56
N VAL A 384 -10.66 -37.16 27.21
CA VAL A 384 -9.87 -38.27 27.73
C VAL A 384 -9.10 -37.75 28.94
N GLN A 385 -9.52 -38.16 30.13
CA GLN A 385 -8.73 -37.98 31.35
C GLN A 385 -7.51 -38.91 31.30
N LEU A 386 -6.31 -38.36 31.38
CA LEU A 386 -5.12 -39.06 31.87
C LEU A 386 -4.43 -38.19 32.92
#